data_AF-A0A1F5BUJ0-F1
#
_entry.id   AF-A0A1F5BUJ0-F1
#
_cell.length_a   1.000
_cell.length_b   1.000
_cell.length_c   1.000
_cell.angle_alpha   90.00
_cell.angle_beta   90.00
_cell.angle_gamma   90.00
#
_symmetry.space_group_name_H-M   'P 1'
#
loop_
_entity.id
_entity.type
_entity.pdbx_description
1 polymer ?
#
loop_
_entity_poly.entity_id
_entity_poly.type
_entity_poly.pdbx_seq_one_letter_code
_entity_poly.pdbx_strand_id
1 'polypeptide(L)'
;MRNAEYMGKQFSLKGLALAATVFAFVAVGSSLFFAQGAEAANRYRVGTGDWNTTASWSATSGGASGASVPGSADLAIFEATSTASMTLDATVNVLGVRIDSGYTGTITQNTGIAVTVGTTGWTQAGGSFSGGNSAITVSGAFALNGAAPLL
;
A
#
# COMPACT_ATOMS: atom_id res chain seq x y z
N MET A 1 -36.43 60.04 29.65
CA MET A 1 -37.09 58.90 28.99
C MET A 1 -37.53 59.35 27.61
N ARG A 2 -36.60 59.30 26.66
CA ARG A 2 -36.73 59.64 25.23
C ARG A 2 -35.71 58.73 24.56
N ASN A 3 -36.20 57.73 23.83
CA ASN A 3 -36.35 57.81 22.38
C ASN A 3 -34.95 57.83 21.77
N ALA A 4 -34.46 56.65 21.42
CA ALA A 4 -34.67 56.08 20.09
C ALA A 4 -33.52 56.52 19.18
N GLU A 5 -33.17 55.65 18.24
CA GLU A 5 -32.33 55.96 17.08
C GLU A 5 -30.87 56.14 17.51
N TYR A 6 -29.94 55.27 17.15
CA TYR A 6 -29.51 54.98 15.79
C TYR A 6 -29.10 53.50 15.70
N MET A 7 -29.81 52.66 14.94
CA MET A 7 -29.58 52.52 13.49
C MET A 7 -28.16 52.09 13.14
N GLY A 8 -27.86 50.82 13.40
CA GLY A 8 -26.49 50.32 13.27
C GLY A 8 -26.21 49.23 12.25
N LYS A 9 -27.21 48.70 11.54
CA LYS A 9 -27.07 47.73 10.44
C LYS A 9 -26.67 46.29 10.85
N GLN A 10 -27.68 45.41 10.76
CA GLN A 10 -27.69 44.01 10.27
C GLN A 10 -26.50 43.09 10.65
N PHE A 11 -26.69 41.90 11.23
CA PHE A 11 -27.36 40.77 10.60
C PHE A 11 -27.97 39.82 11.67
N SER A 12 -29.15 39.31 11.37
CA SER A 12 -29.90 38.31 12.16
C SER A 12 -29.12 36.99 12.29
N LEU A 13 -28.84 36.55 13.53
CA LEU A 13 -28.26 35.22 13.83
C LEU A 13 -29.27 34.06 13.73
N LYS A 14 -30.48 34.29 13.23
CA LYS A 14 -31.47 33.22 13.07
C LYS A 14 -31.19 32.30 11.87
N GLY A 15 -30.01 32.39 11.24
CA GLY A 15 -29.69 31.64 10.03
C GLY A 15 -28.20 31.33 9.85
N LEU A 16 -27.57 30.63 10.80
CA LEU A 16 -26.38 29.84 10.47
C LEU A 16 -26.20 28.67 11.46
N ALA A 17 -26.94 27.59 11.23
CA ALA A 17 -26.56 26.31 11.79
C ALA A 17 -25.28 25.85 11.10
N LEU A 18 -24.15 25.87 11.80
CA LEU A 18 -23.03 24.98 11.48
C LEU A 18 -22.31 24.63 12.77
N ALA A 19 -22.45 23.37 13.15
CA ALA A 19 -21.77 22.74 14.26
C ALA A 19 -20.25 22.73 14.04
N ALA A 20 -19.60 23.87 14.29
CA ALA A 20 -18.16 23.96 14.45
C ALA A 20 -17.81 23.54 15.88
N THR A 21 -18.10 22.28 16.21
CA THR A 21 -17.53 21.59 17.35
C THR A 21 -16.04 21.49 17.07
N VAL A 22 -15.31 22.49 17.55
CA VAL A 22 -13.86 22.46 17.69
C VAL A 22 -13.56 21.32 18.66
N PHE A 23 -13.35 20.12 18.12
CA PHE A 23 -12.85 18.96 18.86
C PHE A 23 -11.39 19.23 19.22
N ALA A 24 -11.19 19.97 20.32
CA ALA A 24 -9.94 19.96 21.03
C ALA A 24 -9.78 18.58 21.70
N PHE A 25 -8.79 17.82 21.22
CA PHE A 25 -8.06 16.79 21.97
C PHE A 25 -8.91 15.77 22.75
N VAL A 26 -9.36 14.72 22.07
CA VAL A 26 -9.47 13.38 22.70
C VAL A 26 -8.42 12.47 22.06
N ALA A 27 -7.39 12.20 22.85
CA ALA A 27 -6.43 11.10 22.74
C ALA A 27 -5.51 11.04 21.50
N VAL A 28 -4.25 11.38 21.74
CA VAL A 28 -3.07 10.66 21.23
C VAL A 28 -3.41 9.18 21.02
N GLY A 29 -3.68 8.76 19.78
CA GLY A 29 -4.08 7.37 19.46
C GLY A 29 -5.32 7.19 18.58
N SER A 30 -6.03 8.25 18.18
CA SER A 30 -7.10 8.13 17.17
C SER A 30 -6.73 8.88 15.90
N SER A 31 -5.80 8.31 15.15
CA SER A 31 -5.62 8.64 13.74
C SER A 31 -6.97 8.47 13.06
N LEU A 32 -7.52 9.55 12.52
CA LEU A 32 -8.60 9.48 11.56
C LEU A 32 -8.15 8.48 10.48
N PHE A 33 -8.72 7.29 10.48
CA PHE A 33 -8.58 6.37 9.38
C PHE A 33 -9.35 7.00 8.22
N PHE A 34 -8.66 7.85 7.45
CA PHE A 34 -9.11 8.11 6.09
C PHE A 34 -9.17 6.75 5.42
N ALA A 35 -10.31 6.41 4.81
CA ALA A 35 -10.34 5.37 3.81
C ALA A 35 -9.35 5.81 2.72
N GLN A 36 -8.12 5.34 2.82
CA GLN A 36 -7.10 5.46 1.81
C GLN A 36 -7.67 4.71 0.61
N GLY A 37 -8.22 5.47 -0.35
CA GLY A 37 -8.60 4.92 -1.64
C GLY A 37 -7.40 4.16 -2.21
N ALA A 38 -7.66 3.01 -2.82
CA ALA A 38 -6.62 2.30 -3.56
C ALA A 38 -6.27 3.13 -4.80
N GLU A 39 -5.37 4.09 -4.65
CA GLU A 39 -4.68 4.68 -5.79
C GLU A 39 -3.74 3.62 -6.35
N ALA A 40 -3.74 3.44 -7.67
CA ALA A 40 -2.78 2.55 -8.31
C ALA A 40 -1.37 3.13 -8.08
N ALA A 41 -0.58 2.47 -7.24
CA ALA A 41 0.76 2.93 -6.94
C ALA A 41 1.80 1.82 -7.08
N ASN A 42 3.03 2.24 -7.33
CA ASN A 42 4.18 1.36 -7.24
C ASN A 42 4.56 1.19 -5.76
N ARG A 43 4.83 -0.05 -5.36
CA ARG A 43 5.31 -0.42 -4.04
C ARG A 43 6.60 -1.20 -4.17
N TYR A 44 7.68 -0.56 -3.76
CA TYR A 44 9.03 -1.08 -3.89
C TYR A 44 9.43 -1.82 -2.63
N ARG A 45 9.91 -3.06 -2.79
CA ARG A 45 10.52 -3.83 -1.71
C ARG A 45 11.71 -3.08 -1.13
N VAL A 46 11.69 -2.88 0.19
CA VAL A 46 12.81 -2.39 1.01
C VAL A 46 12.88 -3.17 2.32
N GLY A 47 13.97 -3.00 3.07
CA GLY A 47 14.12 -3.61 4.39
C GLY A 47 14.16 -5.15 4.36
N THR A 48 13.90 -5.76 5.52
CA THR A 48 14.03 -7.22 5.73
C THR A 48 12.77 -7.87 6.31
N GLY A 49 11.67 -7.14 6.40
CA GLY A 49 10.41 -7.63 6.97
C GLY A 49 9.62 -8.54 6.01
N ASP A 50 8.50 -9.04 6.49
CA ASP A 50 7.55 -9.84 5.70
C ASP A 50 6.58 -8.96 4.91
N TRP A 51 5.76 -9.57 4.05
CA TRP A 51 4.84 -8.88 3.12
C TRP A 51 3.92 -7.89 3.82
N ASN A 52 3.28 -8.28 4.93
CA ASN A 52 2.25 -7.49 5.60
C ASN A 52 2.81 -6.43 6.58
N THR A 53 4.07 -6.04 6.41
CA THR A 53 4.72 -5.01 7.25
C THR A 53 5.03 -3.77 6.41
N THR A 54 4.57 -2.58 6.83
CA THR A 54 4.82 -1.31 6.12
C THR A 54 6.31 -0.96 6.02
N ALA A 55 7.13 -1.43 6.96
CA ALA A 55 8.58 -1.30 6.90
C ALA A 55 9.23 -2.06 5.72
N SER A 56 8.50 -2.96 5.05
CA SER A 56 8.96 -3.72 3.87
C SER A 56 8.73 -2.97 2.56
N TRP A 57 8.05 -1.81 2.58
CA TRP A 57 7.57 -1.11 1.39
C TRP A 57 7.96 0.36 1.36
N SER A 58 8.34 0.81 0.18
CA SER A 58 8.61 2.21 -0.16
C SER A 58 7.72 2.66 -1.32
N ALA A 59 7.35 3.94 -1.34
CA ALA A 59 6.63 4.56 -2.46
C ALA A 59 7.54 4.87 -3.65
N THR A 60 8.86 4.84 -3.47
CA THR A 60 9.87 5.10 -4.50
C THR A 60 10.98 4.05 -4.48
N SER A 61 11.61 3.80 -5.63
CA SER A 61 12.78 2.91 -5.74
C SER A 61 13.87 3.33 -4.75
N GLY A 62 14.34 2.38 -3.92
CA GLY A 62 15.37 2.61 -2.88
C GLY A 62 15.01 3.65 -1.81
N GLY A 63 13.76 4.07 -1.72
CA GLY A 63 13.29 5.12 -0.80
C GLY A 63 13.17 4.66 0.65
N ALA A 64 12.71 5.59 1.50
CA ALA A 64 12.42 5.29 2.90
C ALA A 64 11.27 4.27 3.01
N SER A 65 11.36 3.42 4.05
CA SER A 65 10.30 2.48 4.36
C SER A 65 9.10 3.16 5.03
N GLY A 66 7.97 2.45 5.11
CA GLY A 66 6.75 2.92 5.76
C GLY A 66 5.59 3.21 4.78
N ALA A 67 5.74 2.87 3.50
CA ALA A 67 4.61 2.89 2.58
C ALA A 67 3.58 1.79 2.97
N SER A 68 2.36 1.93 2.45
CA SER A 68 1.33 0.90 2.65
C SER A 68 1.77 -0.44 2.05
N VAL A 69 1.27 -1.53 2.61
CA VAL A 69 1.34 -2.86 1.97
C VAL A 69 0.60 -2.79 0.62
N PRO A 70 1.13 -3.40 -0.46
CA PRO A 70 0.48 -3.38 -1.77
C PRO A 70 -0.92 -3.99 -1.73
N GLY A 71 -1.90 -3.25 -2.25
CA GLY A 71 -3.28 -3.68 -2.44
C GLY A 71 -3.64 -3.95 -3.90
N SER A 72 -4.92 -4.20 -4.17
CA SER A 72 -5.40 -4.71 -5.46
C SER A 72 -5.20 -3.78 -6.67
N ALA A 73 -4.91 -2.50 -6.43
CA ALA A 73 -4.58 -1.53 -7.47
C ALA A 73 -3.06 -1.35 -7.68
N ASP A 74 -2.24 -1.90 -6.79
CA ASP A 74 -0.80 -1.61 -6.73
C ASP A 74 0.04 -2.59 -7.55
N LEU A 75 1.19 -2.11 -8.01
CA LEU A 75 2.27 -2.93 -8.56
C LEU A 75 3.33 -3.16 -7.48
N ALA A 76 3.51 -4.41 -7.06
CA ALA A 76 4.61 -4.80 -6.16
C ALA A 76 5.89 -5.03 -6.97
N ILE A 77 6.96 -4.32 -6.61
CA ILE A 77 8.23 -4.30 -7.34
C ILE A 77 9.36 -4.79 -6.43
N PHE A 78 10.07 -5.81 -6.89
CA PHE A 78 11.27 -6.35 -6.27
C PHE A 78 12.46 -6.06 -7.18
N GLU A 79 13.46 -5.34 -6.68
CA GLU A 79 14.60 -4.87 -7.48
C GLU A 79 15.91 -4.88 -6.68
N ALA A 80 17.00 -4.43 -7.30
CA ALA A 80 18.35 -4.46 -6.73
C ALA A 80 18.50 -3.65 -5.43
N THR A 81 17.61 -2.71 -5.15
CA THR A 81 17.69 -1.85 -3.96
C THR A 81 17.44 -2.60 -2.66
N SER A 82 16.84 -3.80 -2.73
CA SER A 82 16.69 -4.69 -1.59
C SER A 82 16.57 -6.13 -2.05
N THR A 83 17.58 -6.95 -1.76
CA THR A 83 17.62 -8.38 -2.11
C THR A 83 17.23 -9.32 -0.96
N ALA A 84 16.78 -8.77 0.17
CA ALA A 84 16.38 -9.57 1.32
C ALA A 84 15.16 -10.44 1.01
N SER A 85 15.26 -11.74 1.32
CA SER A 85 14.15 -12.69 1.25
C SER A 85 12.93 -12.22 2.04
N MET A 86 11.75 -12.65 1.62
CA MET A 86 10.48 -12.21 2.16
C MET A 86 9.51 -13.38 2.29
N THR A 87 8.76 -13.41 3.37
CA THR A 87 7.63 -14.31 3.52
C THR A 87 6.33 -13.59 3.18
N LEU A 88 5.44 -14.25 2.43
CA LEU A 88 4.05 -13.83 2.30
C LEU A 88 3.29 -14.34 3.53
N ASP A 89 3.05 -13.46 4.50
CA ASP A 89 2.43 -13.74 5.80
C ASP A 89 0.94 -13.34 5.87
N ALA A 90 0.41 -12.73 4.80
CA ALA A 90 -1.00 -12.41 4.62
C ALA A 90 -1.41 -12.60 3.15
N THR A 91 -2.72 -12.75 2.90
CA THR A 91 -3.26 -12.88 1.54
C THR A 91 -2.77 -11.75 0.64
N VAL A 92 -2.18 -12.13 -0.51
CA VAL A 92 -1.71 -11.18 -1.50
C VAL A 92 -2.84 -10.94 -2.51
N ASN A 93 -3.18 -9.67 -2.72
CA ASN A 93 -4.08 -9.23 -3.77
C ASN A 93 -3.53 -7.94 -4.37
N VAL A 94 -2.93 -8.03 -5.55
CA VAL A 94 -2.23 -6.92 -6.22
C VAL A 94 -2.63 -6.80 -7.67
N LEU A 95 -2.44 -5.63 -8.28
CA LEU A 95 -2.67 -5.45 -9.71
C LEU A 95 -1.58 -6.16 -10.52
N GLY A 96 -0.34 -6.15 -10.03
CA GLY A 96 0.79 -6.83 -10.67
C GLY A 96 1.95 -7.11 -9.71
N VAL A 97 2.82 -8.01 -10.16
CA VAL A 97 4.11 -8.31 -9.51
C VAL A 97 5.21 -8.22 -10.55
N ARG A 98 6.26 -7.47 -10.22
CA ARG A 98 7.48 -7.36 -11.02
C ARG A 98 8.70 -7.70 -10.17
N ILE A 99 9.42 -8.73 -10.56
CA ILE A 99 10.68 -9.14 -9.94
C ILE A 99 11.78 -8.89 -10.97
N ASP A 100 12.50 -7.79 -10.79
CA ASP A 100 13.59 -7.37 -11.67
C ASP A 100 14.83 -8.24 -11.41
N SER A 101 15.70 -8.38 -12.41
CA SER A 101 16.86 -9.29 -12.37
C SER A 101 17.87 -9.00 -11.26
N GLY A 102 17.87 -7.77 -10.73
CA GLY A 102 18.71 -7.39 -9.59
C GLY A 102 18.21 -7.89 -8.24
N TYR A 103 16.95 -8.32 -8.12
CA TYR A 103 16.47 -8.99 -6.91
C TYR A 103 16.98 -10.43 -6.87
N THR A 104 17.70 -10.81 -5.82
CA THR A 104 18.27 -12.16 -5.68
C THR A 104 17.68 -12.95 -4.50
N GLY A 105 16.76 -12.35 -3.75
CA GLY A 105 16.12 -12.99 -2.61
C GLY A 105 15.10 -14.07 -3.00
N THR A 106 14.65 -14.81 -1.99
CA THR A 106 13.54 -15.76 -2.12
C THR A 106 12.25 -15.14 -1.59
N ILE A 107 11.19 -15.19 -2.37
CA ILE A 107 9.83 -14.90 -1.93
C ILE A 107 9.16 -16.23 -1.60
N THR A 108 8.78 -16.42 -0.34
CA THR A 108 8.16 -17.65 0.15
C THR A 108 6.68 -17.43 0.41
N GLN A 109 5.82 -18.15 -0.30
CA GLN A 109 4.39 -18.19 -0.01
C GLN A 109 4.13 -19.14 1.16
N ASN A 110 3.72 -18.61 2.31
CA ASN A 110 3.36 -19.47 3.44
C ASN A 110 2.13 -20.35 3.13
N THR A 111 2.04 -21.46 3.85
CA THR A 111 0.86 -22.30 3.91
C THR A 111 -0.39 -21.48 4.23
N GLY A 112 -1.48 -21.70 3.50
CA GLY A 112 -2.76 -20.99 3.71
C GLY A 112 -2.83 -19.59 3.09
N ILE A 113 -1.75 -19.07 2.50
CA ILE A 113 -1.71 -17.71 1.94
C ILE A 113 -1.98 -17.74 0.44
N ALA A 114 -3.18 -17.33 0.03
CA ALA A 114 -3.52 -17.17 -1.38
C ALA A 114 -2.83 -15.97 -2.01
N VAL A 115 -2.48 -16.08 -3.30
CA VAL A 115 -1.89 -15.01 -4.10
C VAL A 115 -2.79 -14.73 -5.30
N THR A 116 -3.30 -13.50 -5.40
CA THR A 116 -4.08 -13.03 -6.55
C THR A 116 -3.35 -11.87 -7.21
N VAL A 117 -3.13 -11.99 -8.51
CA VAL A 117 -2.46 -10.99 -9.35
C VAL A 117 -3.41 -10.58 -10.47
N GLY A 118 -3.63 -9.28 -10.57
CA GLY A 118 -4.53 -8.66 -11.52
C GLY A 118 -3.98 -8.57 -12.94
N THR A 119 -4.46 -7.59 -13.69
CA THR A 119 -4.29 -7.48 -15.14
C THR A 119 -2.89 -7.04 -15.57
N THR A 120 -2.13 -6.34 -14.71
CA THR A 120 -0.70 -6.04 -14.98
C THR A 120 0.13 -7.33 -15.00
N GLY A 121 -0.34 -8.38 -14.32
CA GLY A 121 0.25 -9.71 -14.40
C GLY A 121 1.52 -9.87 -13.57
N TRP A 122 2.25 -10.94 -13.87
CA TRP A 122 3.44 -11.37 -13.16
C TRP A 122 4.64 -11.42 -14.11
N THR A 123 5.72 -10.74 -13.74
CA THR A 123 7.00 -10.78 -14.45
C THR A 123 8.11 -11.12 -13.47
N GLN A 124 8.91 -12.13 -13.80
CA GLN A 124 10.05 -12.54 -12.99
C GLN A 124 11.29 -12.73 -13.86
N ALA A 125 12.25 -11.83 -13.66
CA ALA A 125 13.58 -11.84 -14.28
C ALA A 125 14.71 -12.12 -13.26
N GLY A 126 14.38 -12.17 -11.97
CA GLY A 126 15.31 -12.46 -10.87
C GLY A 126 14.64 -13.23 -9.74
N GLY A 127 15.39 -13.44 -8.67
CA GLY A 127 14.93 -14.07 -7.43
C GLY A 127 14.43 -15.51 -7.58
N SER A 128 14.07 -16.08 -6.44
CA SER A 128 13.34 -17.35 -6.37
C SER A 128 11.95 -17.12 -5.81
N PHE A 129 10.96 -17.87 -6.30
CA PHE A 129 9.63 -17.94 -5.70
C PHE A 129 9.37 -19.36 -5.20
N SER A 130 9.19 -19.53 -3.90
CA SER A 130 8.80 -20.81 -3.28
C SER A 130 7.30 -20.81 -3.02
N GLY A 131 6.56 -21.54 -3.85
CA GLY A 131 5.11 -21.70 -3.68
C GLY A 131 4.73 -22.50 -2.43
N GLY A 132 3.55 -22.20 -1.89
CA GLY A 132 2.92 -22.90 -0.78
C GLY A 132 1.81 -23.83 -1.27
N ASN A 133 0.85 -24.14 -0.39
CA ASN A 133 -0.27 -25.04 -0.70
C ASN A 133 -1.58 -24.32 -1.10
N SER A 134 -1.55 -22.99 -1.18
CA SER A 134 -2.72 -22.16 -1.51
C SER A 134 -2.64 -21.66 -2.94
N ALA A 135 -3.80 -21.36 -3.51
CA ALA A 135 -3.90 -20.97 -4.91
C ALA A 135 -3.08 -19.72 -5.23
N ILE A 136 -2.41 -19.76 -6.39
CA ILE A 136 -1.80 -18.60 -7.04
C ILE A 136 -2.59 -18.37 -8.32
N THR A 137 -3.27 -17.23 -8.40
CA THR A 137 -4.09 -16.84 -9.56
C THR A 137 -3.49 -15.61 -10.21
N VAL A 138 -3.17 -15.71 -11.50
CA VAL A 138 -2.67 -14.59 -12.31
C VAL A 138 -3.68 -14.35 -13.43
N SER A 139 -4.35 -13.20 -13.38
CA SER A 139 -5.39 -12.82 -14.34
C SER A 139 -4.82 -12.09 -15.56
N GLY A 140 -3.60 -11.53 -15.42
CA GLY A 140 -2.85 -10.90 -16.50
C GLY A 140 -1.81 -11.82 -17.13
N ALA A 141 -0.87 -11.24 -17.88
CA ALA A 141 0.25 -11.99 -18.45
C ALA A 141 1.15 -12.59 -17.36
N PHE A 142 1.69 -13.78 -17.62
CA PHE A 142 2.71 -14.41 -16.78
C PHE A 142 3.98 -14.61 -17.61
N ALA A 143 5.09 -14.03 -17.16
CA ALA A 143 6.38 -14.11 -17.85
C ALA A 143 7.51 -14.46 -16.88
N LEU A 144 8.26 -15.52 -17.22
CA LEU A 144 9.49 -15.93 -16.55
C LEU A 144 10.65 -15.73 -17.52
N ASN A 145 11.46 -14.69 -17.30
CA ASN A 145 12.48 -14.23 -18.25
C ASN A 145 13.90 -14.76 -17.94
N GLY A 146 14.03 -15.67 -16.97
CA GLY A 146 15.22 -16.52 -16.78
C GLY A 146 15.92 -16.36 -15.44
N ALA A 147 15.77 -17.38 -14.58
CA ALA A 147 16.72 -17.69 -13.51
C ALA A 147 18.02 -18.23 -14.12
N ALA A 148 19.18 -17.90 -13.55
CA ALA A 148 20.48 -18.39 -14.05
C ALA A 148 20.53 -19.94 -14.04
N PRO A 149 21.06 -20.59 -15.09
CA PRO A 149 21.34 -22.02 -15.04
C PRO A 149 22.46 -22.28 -14.03
N LEU A 150 22.25 -23.22 -13.10
CA LEU A 150 23.33 -23.80 -12.31
C LEU A 150 24.19 -24.65 -13.27
N LEU A 151 25.47 -24.30 -13.39
CA LEU A 151 26.52 -25.20 -13.89
C LEU A 151 27.00 -26.08 -12.73
#